data_AF-A0A7Y5X3W9-F1
#
_entry.id   AF-A0A7Y5X3W9-F1
#
_cell.length_a   1.000
_cell.length_b   1.000
_cell.length_c   1.000
_cell.angle_alpha   90.00
_cell.angle_beta   90.00
_cell.angle_gamma   90.00
#
_symmetry.space_group_name_H-M   'P 1'
#
loop_
_entity.id
_entity.type
_entity.pdbx_description
1 polymer ?
#
loop_
_entity_poly.entity_id
_entity_poly.type
_entity_poly.pdbx_seq_one_letter_code
_entity_poly.pdbx_strand_id
1 'polypeptide(L)' 'MTSEPTEQQPGAEEVTDDMIRNRAHEISQEEGAGTPEENWRRAERELRGEARGHGEPPQS' A
#
# COMPACT_ATOMS: atom_id res chain seq x y z
N MET A 1 -10.45 32.38 11.12
CA MET A 1 -9.18 31.75 10.71
C MET A 1 -9.56 30.39 10.17
N THR A 2 -9.43 30.20 8.86
CA THR A 2 -9.66 28.92 8.16
C THR A 2 -8.35 28.14 8.19
N SER A 3 -8.31 27.07 8.99
CA SER A 3 -7.22 26.07 9.00
C SER A 3 -7.92 24.72 8.85
N GLU A 4 -8.03 24.26 7.60
CA GLU A 4 -7.28 23.14 7.02
C GLU A 4 -8.05 21.82 7.22
N PRO A 5 -8.50 21.15 6.14
CA PRO A 5 -9.07 19.82 6.28
C PRO A 5 -7.93 18.96 6.82
N THR A 6 -8.08 18.44 8.04
CA THR A 6 -7.12 17.52 8.64
C THR A 6 -6.83 16.42 7.63
N GLU A 7 -5.67 16.55 7.00
CA GLU A 7 -5.01 15.50 6.25
C GLU A 7 -5.13 14.26 7.12
N GLN A 8 -5.91 13.31 6.63
CA GLN A 8 -6.09 12.01 7.22
C GLN A 8 -4.70 11.39 7.25
N GLN A 9 -3.96 11.62 8.32
CA GLN A 9 -2.73 10.94 8.63
C GLN A 9 -3.15 9.47 8.81
N PRO A 10 -2.83 8.57 7.87
CA PRO A 10 -3.15 7.17 8.08
C PRO A 10 -2.37 6.75 9.31
N GLY A 11 -3.08 6.27 10.32
CA GLY A 11 -2.46 5.55 11.42
C GLY A 11 -1.53 4.50 10.81
N ALA A 12 -0.35 4.33 11.41
CA ALA A 12 0.84 3.67 10.87
C ALA A 12 0.67 2.17 10.48
N GLU A 13 -0.55 1.68 10.31
CA GLU A 13 -0.88 0.27 10.07
C GLU A 13 -1.99 0.06 9.00
N GLU A 14 -2.64 1.11 8.48
CA GLU A 14 -3.76 0.94 7.55
C GLU A 14 -3.35 1.19 6.09
N VAL A 15 -3.26 0.10 5.32
CA VAL A 15 -3.06 0.17 3.86
C VAL A 15 -4.30 0.78 3.21
N THR A 16 -4.14 1.96 2.61
CA THR A 16 -5.24 2.67 1.95
C THR A 16 -5.37 2.29 0.48
N ASP A 17 -6.58 2.44 -0.09
CA ASP A 17 -6.85 2.20 -1.50
C ASP A 17 -5.97 3.04 -2.44
N ASP A 18 -5.57 4.24 -2.03
CA ASP A 18 -4.69 5.10 -2.85
C ASP A 18 -3.27 4.55 -2.93
N MET A 19 -2.76 3.98 -1.83
CA MET A 19 -1.49 3.24 -1.82
C MET A 19 -1.55 2.00 -2.69
N ILE A 20 -2.65 1.23 -2.60
CA ILE A 20 -2.86 0.05 -3.45
C ILE A 20 -2.93 0.46 -4.92
N ARG A 21 -3.64 1.54 -5.24
CA ARG A 21 -3.72 2.08 -6.62
C ARG A 21 -2.35 2.46 -7.16
N ASN A 22 -1.56 3.20 -6.37
CA ASN A 22 -0.22 3.63 -6.79
C ASN A 22 0.66 2.39 -7.03
N ARG A 23 0.68 1.46 -6.07
CA ARG A 23 1.46 0.23 -6.18
C ARG A 23 1.01 -0.66 -7.35
N ALA A 24 -0.30 -0.74 -7.61
CA ALA A 24 -0.84 -1.48 -8.75
C ALA A 24 -0.44 -0.84 -10.10
N HIS A 25 -0.33 0.49 -10.13
CA HIS A 25 0.14 1.21 -11.31
C HIS A 25 1.63 0.97 -11.57
N GLU A 26 2.46 0.92 -10.52
CA GLU A 26 3.87 0.52 -10.64
C GLU A 26 3.99 -0.90 -11.22
N ILE A 27 3.25 -1.87 -10.65
CA ILE A 27 3.22 -3.25 -11.14
C ILE A 27 2.76 -3.31 -12.59
N SER A 28 1.78 -2.48 -13.00
CA SER A 28 1.29 -2.45 -14.37
C SER A 28 2.33 -2.02 -15.41
N GLN A 29 3.42 -1.37 -14.98
CA GLN A 29 4.52 -0.96 -15.84
C GLN A 29 5.64 -2.02 -15.94
N GLU A 30 5.56 -3.09 -15.15
CA GLU A 30 6.52 -4.20 -15.21
C GLU A 30 6.31 -5.09 -16.44
N GLU A 31 7.39 -5.69 -16.93
CA GLU A 31 7.30 -6.66 -18.01
C GLU A 31 6.61 -7.93 -17.52
N GLY A 32 5.53 -8.34 -18.21
CA GLY A 32 4.68 -9.45 -17.78
C GLY A 32 3.65 -9.09 -16.71
N ALA A 33 3.39 -7.80 -16.49
CA ALA A 33 2.27 -7.36 -15.68
C ALA A 33 0.94 -7.95 -16.20
N GLY A 34 0.12 -8.41 -15.25
CA GLY A 34 -1.19 -8.98 -15.54
C GLY A 34 -2.24 -7.91 -15.81
N THR A 35 -3.51 -8.29 -15.72
CA THR A 35 -4.62 -7.34 -15.79
C THR A 35 -4.58 -6.32 -14.63
N PRO A 36 -5.26 -5.16 -14.76
CA PRO A 36 -5.35 -4.18 -13.67
C PRO A 36 -5.85 -4.78 -12.35
N GLU A 37 -6.78 -5.73 -12.39
CA GLU A 37 -7.33 -6.41 -11.20
C GLU A 37 -6.33 -7.38 -10.54
N GLU A 38 -5.47 -8.03 -11.34
CA GLU A 38 -4.37 -8.84 -10.83
C GLU A 38 -3.30 -7.97 -10.18
N ASN A 39 -2.94 -6.86 -10.82
CA ASN A 39 -1.96 -5.90 -10.31
C ASN A 39 -2.46 -5.26 -9.00
N TRP A 40 -3.76 -4.95 -8.91
CA TRP A 40 -4.40 -4.48 -7.68
C TRP A 40 -4.30 -5.49 -6.53
N ARG A 41 -4.67 -6.75 -6.78
CA ARG A 41 -4.58 -7.81 -5.76
C ARG A 41 -3.15 -8.10 -5.31
N ARG A 42 -2.18 -7.96 -6.22
CA ARG A 42 -0.76 -8.08 -5.90
C ARG A 42 -0.27 -6.92 -5.05
N ALA A 43 -0.60 -5.68 -5.43
CA ALA A 43 -0.31 -4.47 -4.66
C ALA A 43 -0.87 -4.52 -3.23
N GLU A 44 -2.13 -4.92 -3.08
CA GLU A 44 -2.75 -5.08 -1.76
C GLU A 44 -1.99 -6.07 -0.88
N ARG A 45 -1.58 -7.21 -1.46
CA ARG A 45 -0.85 -8.25 -0.72
C ARG A 45 0.54 -7.79 -0.30
N GLU A 46 1.27 -7.11 -1.18
CA GLU A 46 2.60 -6.57 -0.88
C GLU A 46 2.50 -5.55 0.27
N LEU A 47 1.62 -4.56 0.15
CA LEU A 47 1.46 -3.52 1.15
C LEU A 47 0.95 -4.06 2.51
N ARG A 48 0.00 -5.00 2.52
CA ARG A 48 -0.49 -5.63 3.76
C ARG A 48 0.54 -6.60 4.38
N GLY A 49 1.41 -7.20 3.56
CA GLY A 49 2.51 -8.06 4.00
C GLY A 49 3.63 -7.26 4.66
N GLU A 50 3.98 -6.12 4.09
CA GLU A 50 4.97 -5.19 4.65
C GLU A 50 4.50 -4.56 5.96
N ALA A 51 3.22 -4.20 6.07
CA ALA A 51 2.63 -3.68 7.31
C ALA A 51 2.71 -4.68 8.49
N ARG A 52 2.58 -5.98 8.23
CA ARG A 52 2.76 -7.03 9.26
C ARG A 52 4.23 -7.35 9.57
N GLY A 53 5.13 -7.10 8.63
CA GLY A 53 6.57 -7.37 8.78
C GLY A 53 7.34 -6.31 9.56
N HIS A 54 6.80 -5.09 9.69
CA HIS A 54 7.45 -3.99 10.42
C HIS A 54 7.21 -4.02 11.95
N GLY A 55 6.76 -5.17 12.48
CA GLY A 55 6.48 -5.39 13.90
C GLY A 55 7.20 -6.58 14.54
N GLU A 56 8.06 -7.32 13.82
CA GLU A 56 8.85 -8.39 14.43
C GLU A 56 10.26 -7.88 14.81
N PRO A 57 10.61 -7.77 16.12
CA PRO A 57 11.99 -7.59 16.51
C PRO A 57 12.79 -8.85 16.13
N PRO A 58 14.07 -8.73 15.75
CA PRO A 58 14.92 -9.90 15.50
C PRO A 58 14.92 -10.78 16.75
N GLN A 59 14.35 -11.98 16.64
CA GLN A 59 14.45 -12.98 17.70
C GLN A 59 15.93 -13.37 17.84
N SER A 60 16.38 -13.35 19.08
CA SER A 60 17.78 -13.47 19.55
C SER A 60 18.50 -14.75 19.15
#